data_AF-A0A3L6MQA1-F1
#
_entry.id   AF-A0A3L6MQA1-F1
#
_cell.length_a   1.000
_cell.length_b   1.000
_cell.length_c   1.000
_cell.angle_alpha   90.00
_cell.angle_beta   90.00
_cell.angle_gamma   90.00
#
_symmetry.space_group_name_H-M   'P 1'
#
loop_
_entity.id
_entity.type
_entity.pdbx_description
1 polymer ?
#
loop_
_entity_poly.entity_id
_entity_poly.type
_entity_poly.pdbx_seq_one_letter_code
_entity_poly.pdbx_strand_id
1 'polypeptide(L)'
;MFRQIQSNPNCLQSNNITAGWAFSERARETRCWAWQFGYDIQKEDARRWICRACIRKNNPHPRHFEADGIHNAYNHLFNDHGIRAPPGMTQGTAEKKANSKGRKPPGQRTLAVSMKLDLHDLREQAIANDFIKRFDKEHFWRLLIGWIVAKNHSFSIAEEAELHAIFDYLNPSVSARKANNYLFGLLASLGLEIG
;
A
#
# COMPACT_ATOMS: atom_id res chain seq x y z
N MET A 1 10.35 -24.34 -19.11
CA MET A 1 11.75 -24.58 -19.54
C MET A 1 12.52 -23.28 -19.38
N PHE A 2 13.11 -23.03 -18.20
CA PHE A 2 13.85 -21.80 -17.93
C PHE A 2 15.26 -21.93 -18.50
N ARG A 3 15.56 -21.20 -19.59
CA ARG A 3 16.91 -21.13 -20.14
C ARG A 3 17.83 -20.43 -19.15
N GLN A 4 18.90 -21.11 -18.75
CA GLN A 4 20.03 -20.53 -18.05
C GLN A 4 20.64 -19.44 -18.93
N ILE A 5 20.59 -18.19 -18.47
CA ILE A 5 21.37 -17.11 -19.07
C ILE A 5 22.71 -17.11 -18.35
N GLN A 6 23.75 -17.63 -19.02
CA GLN A 6 25.13 -17.45 -18.61
C GLN A 6 25.43 -15.94 -18.58
N SER A 7 25.74 -15.43 -17.39
CA SER A 7 26.13 -14.03 -17.18
C SER A 7 27.50 -13.78 -17.82
N ASN A 8 27.54 -12.89 -18.81
CA ASN A 8 28.78 -12.39 -19.41
C ASN A 8 29.60 -11.64 -18.35
N PRO A 9 30.83 -12.07 -18.01
CA PRO A 9 31.64 -11.48 -16.94
C PRO A 9 32.13 -10.07 -17.24
N ASN A 10 32.01 -9.57 -18.47
CA ASN A 10 32.60 -8.29 -18.89
C ASN A 10 31.69 -7.05 -18.69
N CYS A 11 30.46 -7.20 -18.20
CA CYS A 11 29.52 -6.05 -18.10
C CYS A 11 29.60 -5.24 -16.79
N LEU A 12 30.49 -5.56 -15.85
CA LEU A 12 30.52 -4.95 -14.50
C LEU A 12 31.78 -4.16 -14.17
N GLN A 13 32.68 -3.96 -15.14
CA GLN A 13 33.89 -3.15 -14.94
C GLN A 13 33.64 -1.64 -15.07
N SER A 14 32.41 -1.18 -15.36
CA SER A 14 32.12 0.26 -15.40
C SER A 14 31.63 0.78 -14.04
N ASN A 15 32.59 1.28 -13.27
CA ASN A 15 32.54 2.42 -12.34
C ASN A 15 31.68 2.30 -11.06
N ASN A 16 32.41 2.20 -9.94
CA ASN A 16 32.11 2.65 -8.57
C ASN A 16 30.99 2.00 -7.74
N ILE A 17 30.28 0.98 -8.24
CA ILE A 17 29.22 0.31 -7.46
C ILE A 17 29.73 -0.92 -6.69
N THR A 18 30.89 -1.47 -7.06
CA THR A 18 31.39 -2.78 -6.62
C THR A 18 32.55 -2.73 -5.61
N ALA A 19 32.78 -1.60 -4.94
CA ALA A 19 33.80 -1.53 -3.89
C ALA A 19 33.40 -2.40 -2.67
N GLY A 20 33.76 -3.68 -2.72
CA GLY A 20 33.51 -4.68 -1.68
C GLY A 20 32.21 -5.48 -1.81
N TRP A 21 31.47 -5.40 -2.93
CA TRP A 21 30.26 -6.20 -3.16
C TRP A 21 30.53 -7.25 -4.25
N ALA A 22 30.24 -8.52 -3.95
CA ALA A 22 30.37 -9.64 -4.87
C ALA A 22 28.99 -10.15 -5.29
N PHE A 23 28.91 -10.99 -6.32
CA PHE A 23 27.67 -11.70 -6.64
C PHE A 23 27.34 -12.70 -5.54
N SER A 24 26.06 -12.80 -5.16
CA SER A 24 25.65 -13.78 -4.15
C SER A 24 25.69 -15.21 -4.70
N GLU A 25 26.29 -16.12 -3.94
CA GLU A 25 26.25 -17.57 -4.20
C GLU A 25 24.82 -18.15 -4.08
N ARG A 26 23.94 -17.44 -3.34
CA ARG A 26 22.53 -17.80 -3.12
C ARG A 26 21.58 -17.29 -4.21
N ALA A 27 22.11 -16.80 -5.34
CA ALA A 27 21.33 -16.31 -6.48
C ALA A 27 20.34 -17.36 -7.06
N ARG A 28 20.52 -18.66 -6.74
CA ARG A 28 19.62 -19.74 -7.17
C ARG A 28 18.34 -19.85 -6.33
N GLU A 29 18.27 -19.18 -5.17
CA GLU A 29 17.13 -19.24 -4.24
C GLU A 29 16.18 -18.04 -4.33
N THR A 30 16.30 -17.23 -5.38
CA THR A 30 15.51 -16.02 -5.57
C THR A 30 14.10 -16.33 -6.09
N ARG A 31 13.15 -16.58 -5.19
CA ARG A 31 11.78 -17.03 -5.53
C ARG A 31 10.86 -15.95 -6.11
N CYS A 32 11.19 -14.66 -6.01
CA CYS A 32 10.31 -13.59 -6.51
C CYS A 32 10.74 -13.02 -7.87
N TRP A 33 9.77 -12.54 -8.63
CA TRP A 33 9.94 -12.20 -10.04
C TRP A 33 10.87 -11.02 -10.29
N ALA A 34 11.04 -10.10 -9.34
CA ALA A 34 11.92 -8.94 -9.52
C ALA A 34 13.38 -9.34 -9.77
N TRP A 35 13.82 -10.52 -9.32
CA TRP A 35 15.20 -10.98 -9.48
C TRP A 35 15.60 -11.20 -10.95
N GLN A 36 14.65 -11.37 -11.87
CA GLN A 36 14.97 -11.39 -13.30
C GLN A 36 15.44 -10.01 -13.82
N PHE A 37 15.14 -8.94 -13.10
CA PHE A 37 15.47 -7.55 -13.44
C PHE A 37 16.60 -6.96 -12.60
N GLY A 38 17.14 -7.69 -11.62
CA GLY A 38 18.24 -7.23 -10.78
C GLY A 38 19.41 -8.21 -10.72
N TYR A 39 20.57 -7.72 -10.33
CA TYR A 39 21.66 -8.59 -9.87
C TYR A 39 21.52 -8.82 -8.37
N ASP A 40 21.91 -10.00 -7.95
CA ASP A 40 22.00 -10.39 -6.54
C ASP A 40 23.44 -10.21 -6.08
N ILE A 41 23.64 -9.23 -5.20
CA ILE A 41 24.95 -8.88 -4.67
C ILE A 41 24.98 -9.08 -3.16
N GLN A 42 26.13 -9.49 -2.66
CA GLN A 42 26.35 -9.76 -1.26
C GLN A 42 27.67 -9.13 -0.80
N LYS A 43 27.66 -8.63 0.42
CA LYS A 43 28.84 -8.20 1.16
C LYS A 43 28.65 -8.63 2.61
N GLU A 44 29.55 -9.47 3.11
CA GLU A 44 29.43 -10.08 4.44
C GLU A 44 28.04 -10.76 4.57
N ASP A 45 27.26 -10.37 5.57
CA ASP A 45 25.89 -10.87 5.80
C ASP A 45 24.81 -10.03 5.10
N ALA A 46 25.16 -8.92 4.45
CA ALA A 46 24.22 -8.07 3.74
C ALA A 46 24.00 -8.55 2.30
N ARG A 47 22.74 -8.74 1.90
CA ARG A 47 22.34 -9.17 0.55
C ARG A 47 21.40 -8.15 -0.07
N ARG A 48 21.71 -7.74 -1.30
CA ARG A 48 20.96 -6.69 -2.01
C ARG A 48 20.59 -7.10 -3.43
N TRP A 49 19.42 -6.61 -3.84
CA TRP A 49 19.01 -6.55 -5.24
C TRP A 49 19.48 -5.22 -5.83
N ILE A 50 20.12 -5.24 -7.00
CA ILE A 50 20.51 -4.03 -7.73
C ILE A 50 19.95 -4.01 -9.14
N CYS A 51 19.37 -2.89 -9.58
CA CYS A 51 18.66 -2.81 -10.84
C CYS A 51 19.59 -2.94 -12.07
N ARG A 52 19.34 -3.94 -12.93
CA ARG A 52 20.09 -4.12 -14.18
C ARG A 52 19.83 -3.00 -15.18
N ALA A 53 18.60 -2.48 -15.22
CA ALA A 53 18.22 -1.42 -16.15
C ALA A 53 18.88 -0.08 -15.79
N CYS A 54 19.02 0.24 -14.50
CA CYS A 54 19.79 1.40 -14.06
C CYS A 54 21.26 1.31 -14.47
N ILE A 55 21.88 0.13 -14.29
CA ILE A 55 23.29 -0.10 -14.67
C ILE A 55 23.46 0.04 -16.19
N ARG A 56 22.57 -0.58 -16.98
CA ARG A 56 22.61 -0.47 -18.46
C ARG A 56 22.45 0.96 -18.98
N LYS A 57 21.75 1.82 -18.22
CA LYS A 57 21.60 3.25 -18.53
C LYS A 57 22.79 4.11 -18.02
N ASN A 58 23.85 3.50 -17.50
CA ASN A 58 24.97 4.18 -16.84
C ASN A 58 24.52 5.19 -15.78
N ASN A 59 23.47 4.86 -15.02
CA ASN A 59 23.05 5.71 -13.90
C ASN A 59 24.19 5.74 -12.86
N PRO A 60 24.68 6.92 -12.44
CA PRO A 60 25.77 7.03 -11.46
C PRO A 60 25.40 6.44 -10.09
N HIS A 61 24.10 6.35 -9.78
CA HIS A 61 23.57 5.78 -8.55
C HIS A 61 22.45 4.79 -8.91
N PRO A 62 22.79 3.60 -9.42
CA PRO A 62 21.78 2.60 -9.74
C PRO A 62 21.04 2.17 -8.49
N ARG A 63 19.71 2.03 -8.62
CA ARG A 63 18.89 1.74 -7.47
C ARG A 63 19.12 0.32 -6.96
N HIS A 64 19.35 0.20 -5.67
CA HIS A 64 19.50 -1.06 -4.97
C HIS A 64 18.60 -1.13 -3.73
N PHE A 65 18.26 -2.33 -3.29
CA PHE A 65 17.44 -2.58 -2.11
C PHE A 65 17.93 -3.83 -1.39
N GLU A 66 17.72 -3.89 -0.07
CA GLU A 66 17.94 -5.12 0.70
C GLU A 66 17.07 -6.26 0.15
N ALA A 67 17.57 -7.50 0.21
CA ALA A 67 16.88 -8.68 -0.31
C ALA A 67 15.51 -8.89 0.35
N ASP A 68 15.40 -8.63 1.65
CA ASP A 68 14.13 -8.69 2.40
C ASP A 68 13.16 -7.54 2.02
N GLY A 69 13.72 -6.45 1.50
CA GLY A 69 13.00 -5.26 1.03
C GLY A 69 12.54 -5.32 -0.42
N ILE A 70 12.39 -6.51 -1.01
CA ILE A 70 12.18 -6.69 -2.46
C ILE A 70 10.91 -5.99 -3.00
N HIS A 71 9.93 -5.67 -2.15
CA HIS A 71 8.77 -4.88 -2.54
C HIS A 71 9.14 -3.49 -3.08
N ASN A 72 10.24 -2.90 -2.59
CA ASN A 72 10.77 -1.64 -3.10
C ASN A 72 11.27 -1.77 -4.55
N ALA A 73 11.80 -2.94 -4.92
CA ALA A 73 12.17 -3.24 -6.29
C ALA A 73 10.94 -3.27 -7.21
N TYR A 74 9.79 -3.82 -6.77
CA TYR A 74 8.56 -3.79 -7.56
C TYR A 74 8.13 -2.35 -7.89
N ASN A 75 8.15 -1.46 -6.89
CA ASN A 75 7.79 -0.07 -7.08
C ASN A 75 8.76 0.67 -8.00
N HIS A 76 10.06 0.42 -7.85
CA HIS A 76 11.08 0.98 -8.74
C HIS A 76 10.89 0.51 -10.20
N LEU A 77 10.72 -0.79 -10.41
CA LEU A 77 10.50 -1.37 -11.74
C LEU A 77 9.27 -0.77 -12.41
N PHE A 78 8.18 -0.56 -11.66
CA PHE A 78 6.97 0.07 -12.18
C PHE A 78 7.16 1.56 -12.47
N ASN A 79 7.65 2.35 -11.50
CA ASN A 79 7.73 3.81 -11.62
C ASN A 79 8.80 4.26 -12.61
N ASP A 80 9.99 3.67 -12.55
CA ASP A 80 11.17 4.18 -13.25
C ASP A 80 11.42 3.45 -14.58
N HIS A 81 10.84 2.26 -14.75
CA HIS A 81 11.05 1.41 -15.93
C HIS A 81 9.76 0.94 -16.61
N GLY A 82 8.58 1.24 -16.06
CA GLY A 82 7.29 0.84 -16.63
C GLY A 82 7.05 -0.68 -16.62
N ILE A 83 7.87 -1.43 -15.88
CA ILE A 83 7.79 -2.90 -15.80
C ILE A 83 6.71 -3.26 -14.77
N ARG A 84 5.67 -3.94 -15.24
CA ARG A 84 4.56 -4.42 -14.42
C ARG A 84 4.83 -5.82 -13.89
N ALA A 85 4.17 -6.18 -12.79
CA ALA A 85 4.19 -7.55 -12.28
C ALA A 85 3.58 -8.51 -13.33
N PRO A 86 4.17 -9.71 -13.53
CA PRO A 86 3.55 -10.74 -14.35
C PRO A 86 2.16 -11.14 -13.81
N PRO A 87 1.27 -11.68 -14.67
CA PRO A 87 -0.04 -12.15 -14.23
C PRO A 87 0.06 -13.16 -13.07
N GLY A 88 -0.76 -12.97 -12.04
CA GLY A 88 -0.76 -13.83 -10.85
C GLY A 88 0.38 -13.58 -9.86
N MET A 89 1.26 -12.61 -10.10
CA MET A 89 2.37 -12.29 -9.19
C MET A 89 2.12 -11.04 -8.35
N THR A 90 2.86 -10.93 -7.24
CA THR A 90 2.73 -9.81 -6.30
C THR A 90 3.11 -8.48 -6.97
N GLN A 91 2.15 -7.55 -6.97
CA GLN A 91 2.33 -6.18 -7.45
C GLN A 91 2.96 -5.26 -6.39
N GLY A 92 3.74 -4.28 -6.86
CA GLY A 92 4.16 -3.14 -6.06
C GLY A 92 2.97 -2.26 -5.65
N THR A 93 3.07 -1.56 -4.52
CA THR A 93 2.05 -0.59 -4.10
C THR A 93 1.80 0.51 -5.14
N ALA A 94 2.84 0.93 -5.87
CA ALA A 94 2.69 1.92 -6.94
C ALA A 94 1.82 1.39 -8.10
N GLU A 95 2.06 0.15 -8.53
CA GLU A 95 1.25 -0.50 -9.57
C GLU A 95 -0.18 -0.73 -9.10
N LYS A 96 -0.38 -1.20 -7.85
CA LYS A 96 -1.71 -1.37 -7.26
C LYS A 96 -2.50 -0.06 -7.25
N LYS A 97 -1.87 1.04 -6.81
CA LYS A 97 -2.48 2.38 -6.81
C LYS A 97 -2.82 2.85 -8.21
N ALA A 98 -1.95 2.61 -9.19
CA ALA A 98 -2.23 2.96 -10.58
C ALA A 98 -3.40 2.16 -11.15
N ASN A 99 -3.50 0.87 -10.84
CA ASN A 99 -4.59 0.00 -11.28
C ASN A 99 -5.90 0.27 -10.51
N SER A 100 -5.84 0.86 -9.31
CA SER A 100 -7.02 1.24 -8.51
C SER A 100 -7.51 2.66 -8.78
N LYS A 101 -6.77 3.49 -9.55
CA LYS A 101 -7.29 4.79 -10.01
C LYS A 101 -8.55 4.56 -10.84
N GLY A 102 -9.72 4.85 -10.26
CA GLY A 102 -11.04 4.67 -10.86
C GLY A 102 -11.79 3.40 -10.43
N ARG A 103 -11.18 2.49 -9.66
CA ARG A 103 -11.84 1.28 -9.16
C ARG A 103 -11.99 1.37 -7.64
N LYS A 104 -13.22 1.61 -7.17
CA LYS A 104 -13.54 1.52 -5.73
C LYS A 104 -13.15 0.13 -5.22
N PRO A 105 -12.50 0.03 -4.04
CA PRO A 105 -12.23 -1.24 -3.40
C PRO A 105 -13.51 -2.08 -3.32
N PRO A 106 -13.47 -3.38 -3.67
CA PRO A 106 -14.63 -4.25 -3.50
C PRO A 106 -15.04 -4.25 -2.03
N GLY A 107 -16.26 -3.78 -1.74
CA GLY A 107 -16.80 -3.68 -0.38
C GLY A 107 -17.04 -2.24 0.13
N GLN A 108 -16.50 -1.21 -0.50
CA GLN A 108 -16.82 0.18 -0.13
C GLN A 108 -18.15 0.62 -0.77
N ARG A 109 -19.21 0.70 0.05
CA ARG A 109 -20.47 1.37 -0.32
C ARG A 109 -20.32 2.86 -0.07
N THR A 110 -20.77 3.70 -1.00
CA THR A 110 -20.83 5.16 -0.75
C THR A 110 -21.89 5.48 0.29
N LEU A 111 -21.80 6.63 0.94
CA LEU A 111 -22.88 7.15 1.78
C LEU A 111 -24.20 7.21 1.03
N ALA A 112 -24.17 7.65 -0.24
CA ALA A 112 -25.35 7.66 -1.10
C ALA A 112 -25.98 6.27 -1.24
N VAL A 113 -25.19 5.23 -1.49
CA VAL A 113 -25.68 3.84 -1.57
C VAL A 113 -26.22 3.35 -0.22
N SER A 114 -25.61 3.77 0.89
CA SER A 114 -26.00 3.34 2.23
C SER A 114 -27.27 4.04 2.72
N MET A 115 -27.48 5.28 2.28
CA MET A 115 -28.67 6.09 2.58
C MET A 115 -29.75 5.99 1.49
N LYS A 116 -29.53 5.19 0.45
CA LYS A 116 -30.41 5.05 -0.72
C LYS A 116 -30.72 6.40 -1.41
N LEU A 117 -29.73 7.29 -1.45
CA LEU A 117 -29.83 8.58 -2.15
C LEU A 117 -29.53 8.38 -3.64
N ASP A 118 -30.36 8.96 -4.49
CA ASP A 118 -30.13 9.12 -5.91
C ASP A 118 -29.21 10.32 -6.16
N LEU A 119 -28.04 10.07 -6.75
CA LEU A 119 -27.08 11.12 -7.07
C LEU A 119 -27.42 11.86 -8.37
N HIS A 120 -28.42 11.40 -9.12
CA HIS A 120 -28.95 12.10 -10.29
C HIS A 120 -30.00 13.15 -9.91
N ASP A 121 -30.58 13.04 -8.72
CA ASP A 121 -31.44 14.07 -8.15
C ASP A 121 -30.58 15.14 -7.44
N LEU A 122 -30.72 16.41 -7.86
CA LEU A 122 -29.91 17.51 -7.35
C LEU A 122 -30.13 17.76 -5.85
N ARG A 123 -31.32 17.45 -5.33
CA ARG A 123 -31.65 17.65 -3.92
C ARG A 123 -31.02 16.54 -3.07
N GLU A 124 -31.12 15.29 -3.49
CA GLU A 124 -30.50 14.15 -2.82
C GLU A 124 -28.97 14.17 -2.91
N GLN A 125 -28.42 14.65 -4.03
CA GLN A 125 -27.00 14.96 -4.17
C GLN A 125 -26.56 16.07 -3.20
N ALA A 126 -27.36 17.13 -3.02
CA ALA A 126 -27.06 18.19 -2.05
C ALA A 126 -27.07 17.66 -0.61
N ILE A 127 -27.98 16.73 -0.27
CA ILE A 127 -28.03 16.06 1.03
C ILE A 127 -26.76 15.21 1.25
N ALA A 128 -26.36 14.43 0.25
CA ALA A 128 -25.12 13.66 0.32
C ALA A 128 -23.89 14.56 0.54
N ASN A 129 -23.81 15.67 -0.23
CA ASN A 129 -22.73 16.65 -0.12
C ASN A 129 -22.70 17.37 1.22
N ASP A 130 -23.86 17.70 1.79
CA ASP A 130 -23.98 18.30 3.11
C ASP A 130 -23.50 17.34 4.20
N PHE A 131 -23.86 16.05 4.10
CA PHE A 131 -23.39 15.03 5.03
C PHE A 131 -21.86 14.83 4.95
N ILE A 132 -21.30 14.83 3.74
CA ILE A 132 -19.85 14.80 3.50
C ILE A 132 -19.16 15.98 4.17
N LYS A 133 -19.71 17.19 4.04
CA LYS A 133 -19.10 18.43 4.56
C LYS A 133 -19.20 18.58 6.08
N ARG A 134 -20.29 18.09 6.68
CA ARG A 134 -20.54 18.25 8.11
C ARG A 134 -19.69 17.33 8.99
N PHE A 135 -19.19 16.23 8.43
CA PHE A 135 -18.41 15.30 9.20
C PHE A 135 -16.95 15.76 9.32
N ASP A 136 -16.58 16.28 10.49
CA ASP A 136 -15.20 16.59 10.86
C ASP A 136 -14.62 15.49 11.74
N LYS A 137 -13.63 14.77 11.18
CA LYS A 137 -12.92 13.69 11.85
C LYS A 137 -12.18 14.13 13.11
N GLU A 138 -11.52 15.28 13.07
CA GLU A 138 -10.74 15.79 14.21
C GLU A 138 -11.66 16.22 15.33
N HIS A 139 -12.77 16.86 14.98
CA HIS A 139 -13.80 17.22 15.95
C HIS A 139 -14.43 15.99 16.62
N PHE A 140 -14.81 14.98 15.83
CA PHE A 140 -15.31 13.72 16.37
C PHE A 140 -14.31 13.04 17.31
N TRP A 141 -13.03 12.98 16.93
CA TRP A 141 -12.02 12.33 17.74
C TRP A 141 -11.79 13.06 19.07
N ARG A 142 -11.82 14.41 19.06
CA ARG A 142 -11.75 15.21 20.28
C ARG A 142 -12.95 14.97 21.20
N LEU A 143 -14.16 14.83 20.67
CA LEU A 143 -15.34 14.51 21.46
C LEU A 143 -15.22 13.12 22.10
N LEU A 144 -14.74 12.11 21.34
CA LEU A 144 -14.56 10.75 21.84
C LEU A 144 -13.50 10.69 22.94
N ILE A 145 -12.32 11.26 22.72
CA ILE A 145 -11.25 11.31 23.72
C ILE A 145 -11.67 12.13 24.94
N GLY A 146 -12.34 13.27 24.72
CA GLY A 146 -12.87 14.11 25.79
C GLY A 146 -13.83 13.33 26.70
N TRP A 147 -14.73 12.53 26.12
CA TRP A 147 -15.62 11.67 26.88
C TRP A 147 -14.87 10.57 27.66
N ILE A 148 -13.92 9.87 27.03
CA ILE A 148 -13.11 8.82 27.68
C ILE A 148 -12.37 9.39 28.90
N VAL A 149 -11.70 10.54 28.74
CA VAL A 149 -10.97 11.21 29.82
C VAL A 149 -11.91 11.72 30.90
N ALA A 150 -13.00 12.40 30.52
CA ALA A 150 -13.93 13.00 31.49
C ALA A 150 -14.64 11.97 32.37
N LYS A 151 -14.83 10.74 31.88
CA LYS A 151 -15.44 9.64 32.62
C LYS A 151 -14.44 8.62 33.17
N ASN A 152 -13.15 8.89 33.00
CA ASN A 152 -12.06 7.99 33.39
C ASN A 152 -12.27 6.56 32.86
N HIS A 153 -12.79 6.44 31.64
CA HIS A 153 -12.90 5.15 30.99
C HIS A 153 -11.51 4.67 30.55
N SER A 154 -11.31 3.36 30.54
CA SER A 154 -10.17 2.77 29.85
C SER A 154 -10.25 3.14 28.36
N PHE A 155 -9.11 3.41 27.72
CA PHE A 155 -9.06 3.59 26.27
C PHE A 155 -9.58 2.36 25.49
N SER A 156 -9.59 1.18 26.12
CA SER A 156 -10.18 -0.04 25.57
C SER A 156 -11.70 0.04 25.37
N ILE A 157 -12.40 1.03 25.95
CA ILE A 157 -13.84 1.23 25.71
C ILE A 157 -14.15 1.51 24.23
N ALA A 158 -13.17 2.07 23.50
CA ALA A 158 -13.28 2.28 22.05
C ALA A 158 -13.33 0.95 21.26
N GLU A 159 -12.97 -0.16 21.90
CA GLU A 159 -12.93 -1.51 21.32
C GLU A 159 -14.11 -2.39 21.79
N GLU A 160 -14.99 -1.88 22.66
CA GLU A 160 -16.14 -2.63 23.18
C GLU A 160 -17.21 -2.89 22.10
N ALA A 161 -17.76 -4.10 22.12
CA ALA A 161 -18.71 -4.59 21.13
C ALA A 161 -20.03 -3.79 21.16
N GLU A 162 -20.42 -3.31 22.33
CA GLU A 162 -21.63 -2.51 22.56
C GLU A 162 -21.52 -1.14 21.89
N LEU A 163 -20.38 -0.47 22.06
CA LEU A 163 -20.11 0.81 21.39
C LEU A 163 -20.04 0.61 19.87
N HIS A 164 -19.47 -0.51 19.42
CA HIS A 164 -19.44 -0.86 18.00
C HIS A 164 -20.85 -1.12 17.47
N ALA A 165 -21.72 -1.79 18.22
CA ALA A 165 -23.11 -2.02 17.83
C ALA A 165 -23.89 -0.70 17.68
N ILE A 166 -23.63 0.30 18.52
CA ILE A 166 -24.21 1.64 18.41
C ILE A 166 -23.73 2.33 17.13
N PHE A 167 -22.43 2.30 16.84
CA PHE A 167 -21.90 2.88 15.59
C PHE A 167 -22.34 2.13 14.34
N ASP A 168 -22.43 0.80 14.41
CA ASP A 168 -22.95 -0.07 13.35
C ASP A 168 -24.41 0.26 13.03
N TYR A 169 -25.24 0.52 14.05
CA TYR A 169 -26.63 0.95 13.89
C TYR A 169 -26.73 2.34 13.26
N LEU A 170 -25.95 3.31 13.75
CA LEU A 170 -25.96 4.70 13.25
C LEU A 170 -25.39 4.82 11.83
N ASN A 171 -24.50 3.92 11.43
CA ASN A 171 -23.96 3.87 10.08
C ASN A 171 -23.63 2.41 9.68
N PRO A 172 -24.50 1.74 8.92
CA PRO A 172 -24.30 0.36 8.45
C PRO A 172 -23.03 0.16 7.60
N SER A 173 -22.43 1.26 7.10
CA SER A 173 -21.16 1.25 6.37
C SER A 173 -19.94 1.03 7.28
N VAL A 174 -20.11 1.13 8.61
CA VAL A 174 -19.10 0.80 9.62
C VAL A 174 -18.95 -0.72 9.72
N SER A 175 -20.07 -1.46 9.69
CA SER A 175 -20.08 -2.93 9.77
C SER A 175 -19.44 -3.62 8.55
N ALA A 176 -19.52 -2.99 7.37
CA ALA A 176 -18.95 -3.51 6.13
C ALA A 176 -17.40 -3.51 6.11
N ARG A 177 -16.75 -2.85 7.07
CA ARG A 177 -15.29 -2.62 7.08
C ARG A 177 -14.54 -3.30 8.23
N LYS A 178 -15.14 -4.33 8.85
CA LYS A 178 -14.59 -5.18 9.93
C LYS A 178 -13.28 -5.95 9.62
N ALA A 179 -12.54 -5.61 8.55
CA ALA A 179 -11.41 -6.40 8.07
C ALA A 179 -10.00 -5.86 8.41
N ASN A 180 -9.81 -4.74 9.10
CA ASN A 180 -8.46 -4.27 9.49
C ASN A 180 -8.45 -3.51 10.83
N ASN A 181 -7.63 -3.99 11.77
CA ASN A 181 -7.25 -3.50 13.11
C ASN A 181 -7.83 -2.15 13.63
N TYR A 182 -8.34 -2.22 14.87
CA TYR A 182 -9.57 -1.59 15.36
C TYR A 182 -9.50 -0.18 15.99
N LEU A 183 -8.54 0.66 15.62
CA LEU A 183 -8.65 2.13 15.85
C LEU A 183 -8.47 2.91 14.55
N PHE A 184 -7.60 2.40 13.67
CA PHE A 184 -7.46 2.89 12.30
C PHE A 184 -8.69 2.60 11.45
N GLY A 185 -9.39 1.48 11.68
CA GLY A 185 -10.63 1.14 10.98
C GLY A 185 -11.79 2.10 11.26
N LEU A 186 -11.94 2.57 12.50
CA LEU A 186 -12.97 3.55 12.87
C LEU A 186 -12.63 4.93 12.27
N LEU A 187 -11.35 5.34 12.36
CA LEU A 187 -10.85 6.59 11.75
C LEU A 187 -10.85 6.59 10.22
N ALA A 188 -10.74 5.41 9.58
CA ALA A 188 -10.92 5.23 8.14
C ALA A 188 -12.40 5.10 7.74
N SER A 189 -13.27 4.65 8.67
CA SER A 189 -14.72 4.59 8.44
C SER A 189 -15.39 5.95 8.50
N LEU A 190 -14.85 6.81 9.35
CA LEU A 190 -15.17 8.23 9.49
C LEU A 190 -14.42 9.09 8.46
N GLY A 191 -13.35 8.54 7.87
CA GLY A 191 -12.73 9.03 6.64
C GLY A 191 -13.64 8.75 5.43
N LEU A 192 -14.68 9.56 5.32
CA LEU A 192 -15.19 10.07 4.05
C LEU A 192 -14.01 10.34 3.10
N GLU A 193 -13.65 9.35 2.28
CA GLU A 193 -12.74 9.57 1.16
C GLU A 193 -13.51 10.37 0.11
N ILE A 194 -13.33 11.68 0.26
CA ILE A 194 -13.50 12.76 -0.69
C ILE A 194 -13.26 12.22 -2.11
N GLY A 195 -14.34 12.08 -2.87
CA GLY A 195 -14.30 12.22 -4.32
C GLY A 195 -14.20 13.69 -4.66
#